data_AF-A0A3P9D6W4-F1
#
_entry.id   AF-A0A3P9D6W4-F1
#
_cell.length_a   1.000
_cell.length_b   1.000
_cell.length_c   1.000
_cell.angle_alpha   90.00
_cell.angle_beta   90.00
_cell.angle_gamma   90.00
#
_symmetry.space_group_name_H-M   'P 1'
#
loop_
_entity.id
_entity.type
_entity.pdbx_description
1 polymer ?
#
loop_
_entity_poly.entity_id
_entity_poly.type
_entity_poly.pdbx_seq_one_letter_code
_entity_poly.pdbx_strand_id
1 'polypeptide(L)'
;MRSRLPRTACLLRIIALCILLSHTAAYFGLTGREPLVFLPAPFSNEAPSGKAHLKQCEQMTLTRRQKRLCRREPGLAETLRESVRLSLLECRYQFRNERWNCSMDGRGSLLKRAFKETAFLLAVSSAALTHALAKACSSGRMERCTCDDSPGIQHREAWQWGVCGDNLKYSTKFLKKFLGQKRVSKDLRALVDAHNINVGIRAVKSGLKTTCKCHGVSGSCAVRTCWKQLSPFHDTGRLLKYRYDTAVRVLSVTNAATGETELASPRRQGQSLRTTDLVYLEDSPSFCRPSRYSPGTGGRSCAKDTSCQSLCCGRGYNTAMRLTSLSCHCQVRWCCHVECQTCVREEEVYTCKNA
;
A
#
# COMPACT_ATOMS: atom_id res chain seq x y z
N MET A 1 59.79 10.16 -26.79
CA MET A 1 59.25 8.84 -26.41
C MET A 1 57.89 9.03 -25.73
N ARG A 2 56.78 8.75 -26.41
CA ARG A 2 55.43 8.73 -25.81
C ARG A 2 55.00 7.27 -25.69
N SER A 3 54.98 6.74 -24.48
CA SER A 3 54.54 5.39 -24.15
C SER A 3 53.02 5.28 -24.34
N ARG A 4 52.58 4.48 -25.32
CA ARG A 4 51.17 4.13 -25.51
C ARG A 4 50.78 3.12 -24.44
N LEU A 5 49.84 3.51 -23.57
CA LEU A 5 49.17 2.56 -22.66
C LEU A 5 48.37 1.52 -23.47
N PRO A 6 48.37 0.24 -23.09
CA PRO A 6 47.70 -0.81 -23.82
C PRO A 6 46.18 -0.66 -23.74
N ARG A 7 45.51 -0.79 -24.91
CA ARG A 7 44.05 -0.67 -25.08
C ARG A 7 43.22 -1.59 -24.16
N THR A 8 43.83 -2.66 -23.63
CA THR A 8 43.23 -3.62 -22.71
C THR A 8 42.94 -3.02 -21.33
N ALA A 9 43.77 -2.09 -20.83
CA ALA A 9 43.58 -1.44 -19.54
C ALA A 9 42.39 -0.45 -19.54
N CYS A 10 42.04 0.10 -20.70
CA CYS A 10 40.90 1.00 -20.87
C CYS A 10 39.57 0.23 -20.89
N LEU A 11 39.54 -0.94 -21.54
CA LEU A 11 38.36 -1.81 -21.59
C LEU A 11 38.03 -2.40 -20.21
N LEU A 12 39.03 -2.82 -19.42
CA LEU A 12 38.81 -3.32 -18.06
C LEU A 12 38.29 -2.25 -17.09
N ARG A 13 38.72 -0.97 -17.24
CA ARG A 13 38.16 0.14 -16.46
C ARG A 13 36.72 0.47 -16.85
N ILE A 14 36.36 0.37 -18.13
CA ILE A 14 34.98 0.57 -18.59
C ILE A 14 34.07 -0.56 -18.10
N ILE A 15 34.53 -1.81 -18.12
CA ILE A 15 33.78 -2.95 -17.59
C ILE A 15 33.62 -2.85 -16.06
N ALA A 16 34.65 -2.44 -15.32
CA ALA A 16 34.55 -2.20 -13.88
C ALA A 16 33.62 -1.02 -13.53
N LEU A 17 33.61 0.05 -14.35
CA LEU A 17 32.67 1.16 -14.18
C LEU A 17 31.21 0.73 -14.48
N CYS A 18 31.01 -0.15 -15.48
CA CYS A 18 29.69 -0.72 -15.79
C CYS A 18 29.21 -1.72 -14.73
N ILE A 19 30.10 -2.45 -14.07
CA ILE A 19 29.75 -3.35 -12.96
C ILE A 19 29.42 -2.54 -11.69
N LEU A 20 30.10 -1.42 -11.43
CA LEU A 20 29.74 -0.49 -10.35
C LEU A 20 28.49 0.36 -10.65
N LEU A 21 28.13 0.52 -11.92
CA LEU A 21 26.85 1.10 -12.35
C LEU A 21 25.69 0.10 -12.38
N SER A 22 25.95 -1.17 -12.02
CA SER A 22 24.89 -2.12 -11.69
C SER A 22 24.35 -1.88 -10.27
N HIS A 23 24.14 -0.62 -9.92
CA HIS A 23 23.08 -0.31 -8.98
C HIS A 23 21.80 -0.87 -9.60
N THR A 24 21.25 -1.88 -8.94
CA THR A 24 19.85 -2.24 -9.02
C THR A 24 19.04 -0.95 -8.93
N ALA A 25 18.75 -0.34 -10.08
CA ALA A 25 17.81 0.75 -10.18
C ALA A 25 16.47 0.11 -9.83
N ALA A 26 16.13 0.16 -8.55
CA ALA A 26 14.79 -0.13 -8.10
C ALA A 26 13.92 0.92 -8.76
N TYR A 27 13.26 0.51 -9.84
CA TYR A 27 12.26 1.31 -10.51
C TYR A 27 11.09 1.45 -9.55
N PHE A 28 10.66 2.68 -9.32
CA PHE A 28 9.39 2.93 -8.66
C PHE A 28 8.57 3.81 -9.57
N GLY A 29 7.31 3.44 -9.65
CA GLY A 29 6.39 3.99 -10.61
C GLY A 29 5.18 3.10 -10.53
N LEU A 30 4.12 3.66 -9.97
CA LEU A 30 2.79 3.09 -9.97
C LEU A 30 2.21 3.22 -11.41
N THR A 31 2.97 2.72 -12.39
CA THR A 31 2.56 2.41 -13.75
C THR A 31 2.16 0.92 -13.73
N GLY A 32 1.36 0.43 -14.67
CA GLY A 32 0.75 -0.91 -14.63
C GLY A 32 1.72 -2.10 -14.75
N ARG A 33 2.84 -2.09 -14.01
CA ARG A 33 3.79 -3.20 -13.83
C ARG A 33 4.31 -3.34 -12.39
N GLU A 34 4.30 -2.33 -11.50
CA GLU A 34 4.82 -2.46 -10.12
C GLU A 34 4.10 -1.52 -9.10
N PRO A 35 3.67 -1.99 -7.90
CA PRO A 35 3.09 -1.18 -6.80
C PRO A 35 4.09 -0.23 -6.13
N LEU A 36 3.58 0.68 -5.27
CA LEU A 36 4.37 1.62 -4.49
C LEU A 36 5.35 0.88 -3.58
N VAL A 37 6.61 0.83 -3.98
CA VAL A 37 7.69 0.36 -3.12
C VAL A 37 8.58 1.58 -2.80
N PHE A 38 9.40 1.43 -1.77
CA PHE A 38 10.33 2.35 -1.09
C PHE A 38 10.81 3.70 -1.67
N LEU A 39 10.88 4.67 -0.75
CA LEU A 39 11.88 5.73 -0.68
C LEU A 39 12.86 5.38 0.44
N PRO A 40 14.19 5.40 0.23
CA PRO A 40 15.12 5.28 1.35
C PRO A 40 14.99 6.50 2.27
N ALA A 41 14.85 6.25 3.57
CA ALA A 41 15.06 7.28 4.60
C ALA A 41 16.56 7.57 4.73
N PRO A 42 16.94 8.85 4.94
CA PRO A 42 16.96 9.38 6.29
C PRO A 42 16.14 10.65 6.46
N PHE A 43 15.90 11.00 7.72
CA PHE A 43 14.93 11.97 8.20
C PHE A 43 15.49 13.38 8.27
N SER A 44 14.61 14.36 8.03
CA SER A 44 14.70 15.72 8.58
C SER A 44 13.27 16.29 8.64
N ASN A 45 12.78 16.56 9.86
CA ASN A 45 11.53 17.29 10.11
C ASN A 45 11.78 18.80 9.93
N GLU A 46 12.15 19.24 8.72
CA GLU A 46 12.18 20.66 8.42
C GLU A 46 10.88 21.08 7.73
N ALA A 47 10.35 22.21 8.18
CA ALA A 47 9.20 22.86 7.59
C ALA A 47 9.38 23.02 6.07
N PRO A 48 8.32 22.89 5.27
CA PRO A 48 8.43 22.84 3.81
C PRO A 48 8.78 24.22 3.26
N SER A 49 10.07 24.51 3.15
CA SER A 49 10.53 25.50 2.17
C SER A 49 10.20 24.97 0.77
N GLY A 50 9.75 25.82 -0.15
CA GLY A 50 9.43 25.42 -1.52
C GLY A 50 10.56 24.64 -2.21
N LYS A 51 11.83 24.91 -1.85
CA LYS A 51 13.01 24.16 -2.35
C LYS A 51 13.09 22.72 -1.84
N ALA A 52 12.65 22.45 -0.61
CA ALA A 52 12.67 21.13 0.00
C ALA A 52 11.70 20.16 -0.70
N HIS A 53 10.51 20.63 -1.06
CA HIS A 53 9.51 19.84 -1.79
C HIS A 53 10.01 19.35 -3.15
N LEU A 54 10.66 20.23 -3.93
CA LEU A 54 11.21 19.86 -5.24
C LEU A 54 12.31 18.79 -5.11
N LYS A 55 13.19 18.93 -4.12
CA LYS A 55 14.25 17.95 -3.84
C LYS A 55 13.67 16.59 -3.48
N GLN A 56 12.62 16.55 -2.67
CA GLN A 56 11.93 15.32 -2.31
C GLN A 56 11.35 14.62 -3.55
N CYS A 57 10.64 15.34 -4.42
CA CYS A 57 10.10 14.79 -5.66
C CYS A 57 11.18 14.20 -6.59
N GLU A 58 12.39 14.75 -6.59
CA GLU A 58 13.49 14.27 -7.43
C GLU A 58 14.22 13.06 -6.85
N GLN A 59 14.33 12.98 -5.52
CA GLN A 59 14.81 11.81 -4.79
C GLN A 59 13.86 10.61 -4.95
N MET A 60 12.59 10.87 -5.25
CA MET A 60 11.66 9.81 -5.61
C MET A 60 11.95 9.26 -7.00
N THR A 61 11.97 7.95 -7.03
CA THR A 61 11.87 7.11 -8.21
C THR A 61 10.45 7.21 -8.75
N LEU A 62 10.29 8.10 -9.73
CA LEU A 62 9.03 8.41 -10.38
C LEU A 62 9.29 8.55 -11.87
N THR A 63 8.28 8.25 -12.70
CA THR A 63 8.37 8.56 -14.13
C THR A 63 8.53 10.07 -14.35
N ARG A 64 9.10 10.49 -15.48
CA ARG A 64 9.21 11.92 -15.84
C ARG A 64 7.87 12.67 -15.74
N ARG A 65 6.76 12.00 -16.12
CA ARG A 65 5.40 12.55 -16.00
C ARG A 65 4.99 12.72 -14.53
N GLN A 66 5.21 11.73 -13.69
CA GLN A 66 4.89 11.78 -12.26
C GLN A 66 5.73 12.83 -11.52
N LYS A 67 7.04 12.94 -11.83
CA LYS A 67 7.90 14.00 -11.29
C LYS A 67 7.38 15.40 -11.61
N ARG A 68 6.88 15.62 -12.84
CA ARG A 68 6.24 16.89 -13.22
C ARG A 68 4.97 17.17 -12.42
N LEU A 69 4.15 16.15 -12.15
CA LEU A 69 2.95 16.30 -11.32
C LEU A 69 3.32 16.58 -9.86
N CYS A 70 4.30 15.86 -9.32
CA CYS A 70 4.84 16.07 -7.98
C CYS A 70 5.34 17.50 -7.80
N ARG A 71 6.23 17.98 -8.67
CA ARG A 71 6.74 19.36 -8.60
C ARG A 71 5.66 20.45 -8.67
N ARG A 72 4.55 20.17 -9.35
CA ARG A 72 3.43 21.12 -9.50
C ARG A 72 2.50 21.14 -8.29
N GLU A 73 2.57 20.17 -7.40
CA GLU A 73 1.61 20.00 -6.31
C GLU A 73 2.36 20.01 -4.97
N PRO A 74 2.52 21.19 -4.33
CA PRO A 74 3.11 21.29 -3.00
C PRO A 74 2.44 20.34 -2.01
N GLY A 75 3.24 19.62 -1.21
CA GLY A 75 2.77 18.60 -0.28
C GLY A 75 2.51 17.23 -0.88
N LEU A 76 2.55 17.07 -2.22
CA LEU A 76 2.39 15.75 -2.84
C LEU A 76 3.53 14.81 -2.45
N ALA A 77 4.77 15.30 -2.41
CA ALA A 77 5.93 14.49 -2.06
C ALA A 77 5.71 13.77 -0.72
N GLU A 78 5.43 14.52 0.35
CA GLU A 78 5.16 13.96 1.69
C GLU A 78 3.97 12.98 1.67
N THR A 79 2.88 13.35 0.98
CA THR A 79 1.69 12.51 0.85
C THR A 79 1.99 11.18 0.16
N LEU A 80 2.87 11.16 -0.85
CA LEU A 80 3.33 9.93 -1.49
C LEU A 80 4.10 9.06 -0.49
N ARG A 81 4.99 9.63 0.33
CA ARG A 81 5.74 8.88 1.36
C ARG A 81 4.79 8.22 2.35
N GLU A 82 3.82 8.99 2.83
CA GLU A 82 2.83 8.50 3.79
C GLU A 82 2.00 7.36 3.19
N SER A 83 1.60 7.47 1.92
CA SER A 83 0.88 6.40 1.25
C SER A 83 1.67 5.09 1.15
N VAL A 84 2.99 5.16 0.92
CA VAL A 84 3.87 3.97 0.88
C VAL A 84 4.01 3.35 2.27
N ARG A 85 4.17 4.19 3.30
CA ARG A 85 4.25 3.73 4.69
C ARG A 85 2.94 3.03 5.09
N LEU A 86 1.81 3.67 4.83
CA LEU A 86 0.49 3.17 5.14
C LEU A 86 0.20 1.83 4.44
N SER A 87 0.51 1.72 3.15
CA SER A 87 0.32 0.47 2.39
C SER A 87 1.21 -0.66 2.90
N LEU A 88 2.47 -0.37 3.24
CA LEU A 88 3.42 -1.35 3.75
C LEU A 88 3.02 -1.89 5.12
N LEU A 89 2.65 -1.00 6.05
CA LEU A 89 2.22 -1.37 7.39
C LEU A 89 0.96 -2.23 7.34
N GLU A 90 -0.04 -1.82 6.56
CA GLU A 90 -1.28 -2.58 6.43
C GLU A 90 -1.04 -3.94 5.75
N CYS A 91 -0.22 -3.99 4.70
CA CYS A 91 0.10 -5.24 4.03
C CYS A 91 0.82 -6.24 4.96
N ARG A 92 1.82 -5.77 5.71
CA ARG A 92 2.51 -6.60 6.73
C ARG A 92 1.54 -7.05 7.81
N TYR A 93 0.64 -6.18 8.25
CA TYR A 93 -0.38 -6.54 9.23
C TYR A 93 -1.29 -7.65 8.70
N GLN A 94 -1.88 -7.48 7.52
CA GLN A 94 -2.82 -8.45 6.94
C GLN A 94 -2.19 -9.81 6.65
N PHE A 95 -0.88 -9.87 6.39
CA PHE A 95 -0.15 -11.08 6.02
C PHE A 95 0.79 -11.60 7.12
N ARG A 96 0.76 -11.06 8.34
CA ARG A 96 1.71 -11.39 9.42
C ARG A 96 1.82 -12.89 9.74
N ASN A 97 0.70 -13.62 9.60
CA ASN A 97 0.60 -15.04 9.91
C ASN A 97 0.59 -15.94 8.66
N GLU A 98 0.80 -15.37 7.48
CA GLU A 98 0.80 -16.08 6.20
C GLU A 98 2.23 -16.47 5.80
N ARG A 99 2.37 -17.48 4.93
CA ARG A 99 3.69 -17.91 4.41
C ARG A 99 4.42 -16.79 3.69
N TRP A 100 3.70 -16.01 2.90
CA TRP A 100 4.17 -14.72 2.40
C TRP A 100 3.69 -13.61 3.33
N ASN A 101 4.61 -12.91 4.00
CA ASN A 101 4.30 -11.92 5.04
C ASN A 101 4.41 -10.47 4.57
N CYS A 102 4.28 -10.24 3.26
CA CYS A 102 4.55 -8.94 2.68
C CYS A 102 5.98 -8.42 2.97
N SER A 103 6.99 -9.31 2.93
CA SER A 103 8.41 -8.92 3.00
C SER A 103 8.80 -7.98 1.85
N MET A 104 9.90 -7.27 2.05
CA MET A 104 10.55 -6.50 0.98
C MET A 104 11.45 -7.40 0.13
N ASP A 105 12.04 -8.42 0.76
CA ASP A 105 12.88 -9.40 0.08
C ASP A 105 12.07 -10.20 -0.92
N GLY A 106 12.58 -10.30 -2.14
CA GLY A 106 11.90 -10.95 -3.27
C GLY A 106 10.75 -10.16 -3.89
N ARG A 107 10.38 -9.00 -3.31
CA ARG A 107 9.25 -8.19 -3.80
C ARG A 107 9.44 -7.76 -5.24
N GLY A 108 10.61 -7.25 -5.63
CA GLY A 108 10.87 -6.85 -7.02
C GLY A 108 10.69 -7.98 -8.04
N SER A 109 11.00 -9.23 -7.69
CA SER A 109 10.70 -10.38 -8.55
C SER A 109 9.21 -10.72 -8.57
N LEU A 110 8.54 -10.61 -7.41
CA LEU A 110 7.12 -10.91 -7.26
C LEU A 110 6.25 -9.97 -8.09
N LEU A 111 6.57 -8.67 -8.11
CA LEU A 111 5.81 -7.65 -8.84
C LEU A 111 5.86 -7.82 -10.36
N LYS A 112 6.94 -8.41 -10.88
CA LYS A 112 7.08 -8.75 -12.30
C LYS A 112 6.14 -9.88 -12.74
N ARG A 113 5.50 -10.57 -11.80
CA ARG A 113 4.59 -11.69 -12.06
C ARG A 113 3.18 -11.33 -11.63
N ALA A 114 2.20 -11.90 -12.30
CA ALA A 114 0.79 -11.64 -12.08
C ALA A 114 0.18 -12.58 -11.05
N PHE A 115 0.82 -12.70 -9.89
CA PHE A 115 0.36 -13.52 -8.77
C PHE A 115 -0.76 -12.84 -7.98
N LYS A 116 -1.41 -13.63 -7.13
CA LYS A 116 -2.43 -13.18 -6.18
C LYS A 116 -1.88 -12.09 -5.24
N GLU A 117 -0.63 -12.23 -4.79
CA GLU A 117 0.04 -11.27 -3.90
C GLU A 117 0.30 -9.94 -4.61
N THR A 118 0.65 -9.98 -5.90
CA THR A 118 0.84 -8.79 -6.72
C THR A 118 -0.48 -8.02 -6.89
N ALA A 119 -1.58 -8.73 -7.09
CA ALA A 119 -2.92 -8.14 -7.16
C ALA A 119 -3.27 -7.39 -5.87
N PHE A 120 -3.02 -7.99 -4.70
CA PHE A 120 -3.24 -7.34 -3.41
C PHE A 120 -2.32 -6.13 -3.22
N LEU A 121 -1.02 -6.23 -3.54
CA LEU A 121 -0.07 -5.12 -3.39
C LEU A 121 -0.48 -3.90 -4.22
N LEU A 122 -0.97 -4.11 -5.45
CA LEU A 122 -1.47 -3.04 -6.30
C LEU A 122 -2.73 -2.39 -5.72
N ALA A 123 -3.67 -3.20 -5.22
CA ALA A 123 -4.90 -2.72 -4.64
C ALA A 123 -4.68 -1.96 -3.32
N VAL A 124 -3.87 -2.49 -2.39
CA VAL A 124 -3.58 -1.82 -1.12
C VAL A 124 -2.75 -0.55 -1.34
N SER A 125 -1.84 -0.53 -2.32
CA SER A 125 -1.07 0.66 -2.66
C SER A 125 -1.93 1.76 -3.28
N SER A 126 -2.82 1.42 -4.22
CA SER A 126 -3.73 2.39 -4.82
C SER A 126 -4.78 2.89 -3.82
N ALA A 127 -5.24 2.02 -2.91
CA ALA A 127 -6.09 2.38 -1.80
C ALA A 127 -5.39 3.36 -0.84
N ALA A 128 -4.18 3.04 -0.38
CA ALA A 128 -3.41 3.90 0.51
C ALA A 128 -3.15 5.27 -0.11
N LEU A 129 -2.80 5.33 -1.39
CA LEU A 129 -2.59 6.59 -2.08
C LEU A 129 -3.89 7.39 -2.24
N THR A 130 -5.01 6.73 -2.57
CA THR A 130 -6.33 7.40 -2.62
C THR A 130 -6.73 7.97 -1.26
N HIS A 131 -6.49 7.21 -0.19
CA HIS A 131 -6.81 7.58 1.19
C HIS A 131 -5.94 8.74 1.67
N ALA A 132 -4.62 8.62 1.50
CA ALA A 132 -3.66 9.65 1.88
C ALA A 132 -3.89 10.97 1.14
N LEU A 133 -4.15 10.95 -0.17
CA LEU A 133 -4.48 12.14 -0.95
C LEU A 133 -5.76 12.83 -0.45
N ALA A 134 -6.82 12.07 -0.19
CA ALA A 134 -8.08 12.65 0.30
C ALA A 134 -7.92 13.31 1.67
N LYS A 135 -7.16 12.66 2.57
CA LYS A 135 -6.81 13.18 3.90
C LYS A 135 -5.87 14.37 3.84
N ALA A 136 -4.90 14.37 2.93
CA ALA A 136 -3.96 15.48 2.77
C ALA A 136 -4.70 16.76 2.36
N CYS A 137 -5.65 16.65 1.42
CA CYS A 137 -6.51 17.77 1.01
C CYS A 137 -7.36 18.31 2.15
N SER A 138 -8.04 17.43 2.91
CA SER A 138 -8.88 17.88 4.04
C SER A 138 -8.08 18.44 5.21
N SER A 139 -6.82 18.02 5.37
CA SER A 139 -5.90 18.56 6.38
C SER A 139 -5.15 19.83 5.95
N GLY A 140 -5.32 20.30 4.72
CA GLY A 140 -4.58 21.45 4.18
C GLY A 140 -3.10 21.19 3.91
N ARG A 141 -2.63 19.93 3.96
CA ARG A 141 -1.23 19.56 3.66
C ARG A 141 -0.89 19.61 2.17
N MET A 142 -1.90 19.56 1.31
CA MET A 142 -1.74 19.75 -0.13
C MET A 142 -2.42 21.05 -0.54
N GLU A 143 -1.68 21.94 -1.18
CA GLU A 143 -2.11 23.32 -1.38
C GLU A 143 -3.12 23.50 -2.52
N ARG A 144 -3.10 22.66 -3.57
CA ARG A 144 -3.97 22.83 -4.75
C ARG A 144 -5.16 21.89 -4.74
N CYS A 145 -5.59 21.48 -3.56
CA CYS A 145 -6.87 20.84 -3.34
C CYS A 145 -7.53 21.36 -2.06
N THR A 146 -8.85 21.22 -2.01
CA THR A 146 -9.67 21.66 -0.88
C THR A 146 -10.38 20.47 -0.25
N CYS A 147 -11.09 20.72 0.84
CA CYS A 147 -12.11 19.84 1.40
C CYS A 147 -13.12 19.38 0.35
N ASP A 148 -13.85 18.31 0.66
CA ASP A 148 -15.13 18.05 0.01
C ASP A 148 -16.24 18.92 0.63
N ASP A 149 -16.61 20.00 -0.06
CA ASP A 149 -17.70 20.91 0.32
C ASP A 149 -19.04 20.53 -0.35
N SER A 150 -19.23 19.25 -0.67
CA SER A 150 -20.39 18.79 -1.45
C SER A 150 -21.73 19.26 -0.84
N PRO A 151 -22.55 20.05 -1.57
CA PRO A 151 -23.74 20.75 -1.06
C PRO A 151 -24.96 19.85 -0.75
N GLY A 152 -24.77 18.52 -0.73
CA GLY A 152 -25.82 17.53 -0.53
C GLY A 152 -26.00 17.05 0.92
N ILE A 153 -25.25 17.61 1.86
CA ILE A 153 -25.45 17.34 3.29
C ILE A 153 -26.51 18.35 3.74
N GLN A 154 -27.75 17.88 3.94
CA GLN A 154 -28.83 18.72 4.46
C GLN A 154 -28.43 19.24 5.86
N HIS A 155 -27.93 20.46 5.89
CA HIS A 155 -27.73 21.21 7.11
C HIS A 155 -29.05 21.90 7.40
N ARG A 156 -29.84 21.34 8.33
CA ARG A 156 -30.92 22.12 8.95
C ARG A 156 -30.25 23.33 9.62
N GLU A 157 -30.72 24.50 9.21
CA GLU A 157 -30.31 25.85 9.58
C GLU A 157 -29.67 25.98 10.96
N ALA A 158 -28.35 26.22 10.99
CA ALA A 158 -27.64 26.84 12.10
C ALA A 158 -26.23 27.21 11.61
N TRP A 159 -25.97 28.51 11.43
CA TRP A 159 -24.68 29.20 11.30
C TRP A 159 -23.42 28.30 11.34
N GLN A 160 -22.65 28.21 10.25
CA GLN A 160 -21.53 27.27 10.15
C GLN A 160 -20.19 27.93 9.84
N TRP A 161 -19.23 27.71 10.74
CA TRP A 161 -17.82 27.61 10.36
C TRP A 161 -17.65 26.35 9.49
N GLY A 162 -17.08 26.49 8.30
CA GLY A 162 -17.01 25.43 7.29
C GLY A 162 -16.35 24.15 7.81
N VAL A 163 -17.01 23.01 7.62
CA VAL A 163 -16.45 21.71 8.03
C VAL A 163 -15.80 21.03 6.84
N CYS A 164 -14.57 20.56 7.06
CA CYS A 164 -13.74 20.01 6.01
C CYS A 164 -13.86 18.49 5.89
N GLY A 165 -14.59 18.01 4.86
CA GLY A 165 -14.67 16.58 4.53
C GLY A 165 -13.47 16.07 3.72
N ASP A 166 -13.20 14.77 3.80
CA ASP A 166 -12.17 14.11 2.99
C ASP A 166 -12.51 14.15 1.49
N ASN A 167 -11.63 14.73 0.67
CA ASN A 167 -11.90 14.95 -0.76
C ASN A 167 -11.58 13.73 -1.63
N LEU A 168 -12.46 12.72 -1.56
CA LEU A 168 -12.33 11.49 -2.35
C LEU A 168 -12.49 11.72 -3.86
N LYS A 169 -13.32 12.71 -4.26
CA LYS A 169 -13.52 13.03 -5.68
C LYS A 169 -12.23 13.55 -6.31
N TYR A 170 -11.55 14.48 -5.64
CA TYR A 170 -10.23 14.96 -6.06
C TYR A 170 -9.22 13.80 -6.07
N SER A 171 -9.10 13.05 -4.97
CA SER A 171 -8.05 12.03 -4.83
C SER A 171 -8.12 10.96 -5.91
N THR A 172 -9.33 10.46 -6.23
CA THR A 172 -9.52 9.45 -7.27
C THR A 172 -9.22 9.99 -8.67
N LYS A 173 -9.57 11.24 -8.97
CA LYS A 173 -9.25 11.91 -10.24
C LYS A 173 -7.74 12.14 -10.37
N PHE A 174 -7.11 12.65 -9.31
CA PHE A 174 -5.68 12.90 -9.24
C PHE A 174 -4.90 11.60 -9.44
N LEU A 175 -5.26 10.54 -8.70
CA LEU A 175 -4.62 9.24 -8.78
C LEU A 175 -4.66 8.69 -10.21
N LYS A 176 -5.84 8.60 -10.84
CA LYS A 176 -5.95 8.10 -12.22
C LYS A 176 -5.04 8.87 -13.19
N LYS A 177 -4.95 10.19 -13.03
CA LYS A 177 -4.05 11.05 -13.84
C LYS A 177 -2.56 10.79 -13.52
N PHE A 178 -2.23 10.57 -12.25
CA PHE A 178 -0.87 10.31 -11.76
C PHE A 178 -0.34 8.95 -12.22
N LEU A 179 -1.17 7.91 -12.20
CA LEU A 179 -0.83 6.57 -12.69
C LEU A 179 -0.81 6.48 -14.22
N GLY A 180 -1.48 7.43 -14.90
CA GLY A 180 -1.57 7.42 -16.35
C GLY A 180 -2.33 6.20 -16.90
N GLN A 181 -3.32 5.71 -16.15
CA GLN A 181 -4.13 4.57 -16.57
C GLN A 181 -4.79 4.84 -17.93
N LYS A 182 -4.40 4.07 -18.95
CA LYS A 182 -5.06 4.06 -20.25
C LYS A 182 -6.33 3.20 -20.15
N ARG A 183 -7.41 3.63 -20.80
CA ARG A 183 -8.69 2.89 -20.80
C ARG A 183 -8.61 1.58 -21.60
N VAL A 184 -7.72 1.52 -22.59
CA VAL A 184 -7.56 0.37 -23.48
C VAL A 184 -6.09 0.00 -23.54
N SER A 185 -5.78 -1.27 -23.27
CA SER A 185 -4.44 -1.85 -23.37
C SER A 185 -4.56 -3.20 -24.06
N LYS A 186 -3.68 -3.47 -25.03
CA LYS A 186 -3.54 -4.80 -25.65
C LYS A 186 -2.75 -5.77 -24.76
N ASP A 187 -2.02 -5.26 -23.76
CA ASP A 187 -1.27 -6.05 -22.79
C ASP A 187 -2.20 -6.52 -21.66
N LEU A 188 -2.46 -7.84 -21.59
CA LEU A 188 -3.29 -8.50 -20.58
C LEU A 188 -2.81 -8.22 -19.15
N ARG A 189 -1.48 -8.18 -18.94
CA ARG A 189 -0.90 -7.88 -17.62
C ARG A 189 -1.32 -6.48 -17.16
N ALA A 190 -1.21 -5.51 -18.07
CA ALA A 190 -1.56 -4.13 -17.78
C ALA A 190 -3.07 -3.94 -17.52
N LEU A 191 -3.94 -4.72 -18.18
CA LEU A 191 -5.38 -4.75 -17.90
C LEU A 191 -5.67 -5.27 -16.48
N VAL A 192 -5.06 -6.39 -16.10
CA VAL A 192 -5.18 -6.95 -14.75
C VAL A 192 -4.68 -5.98 -13.68
N ASP A 193 -3.54 -5.33 -13.91
CA ASP A 193 -3.00 -4.35 -12.97
C ASP A 193 -3.91 -3.13 -12.84
N ALA A 194 -4.43 -2.62 -13.95
CA ALA A 194 -5.38 -1.52 -13.94
C ALA A 194 -6.68 -1.89 -13.19
N HIS A 195 -7.17 -3.12 -13.37
CA HIS A 195 -8.34 -3.64 -12.65
C HIS A 195 -8.10 -3.66 -11.13
N ASN A 196 -7.00 -4.28 -10.68
CA ASN A 196 -6.67 -4.39 -9.25
C ASN A 196 -6.43 -3.01 -8.60
N ILE A 197 -5.81 -2.08 -9.32
CA ILE A 197 -5.68 -0.69 -8.87
C ILE A 197 -7.08 -0.07 -8.65
N ASN A 198 -8.01 -0.28 -9.59
CA ASN A 198 -9.38 0.23 -9.48
C ASN A 198 -10.19 -0.46 -8.38
N VAL A 199 -9.90 -1.72 -8.05
CA VAL A 199 -10.47 -2.41 -6.88
C VAL A 199 -10.05 -1.70 -5.60
N GLY A 200 -8.76 -1.37 -5.44
CA GLY A 200 -8.26 -0.59 -4.30
C GLY A 200 -8.94 0.76 -4.14
N ILE A 201 -9.07 1.52 -5.23
CA ILE A 201 -9.79 2.81 -5.23
C ILE A 201 -11.24 2.64 -4.76
N ARG A 202 -11.92 1.58 -5.22
CA ARG A 202 -13.31 1.31 -4.85
C ARG A 202 -13.46 0.84 -3.41
N ALA A 203 -12.49 0.10 -2.88
CA ALA A 203 -12.47 -0.29 -1.47
C ALA A 203 -12.42 0.94 -0.54
N VAL A 204 -11.61 1.96 -0.87
CA VAL A 204 -11.61 3.24 -0.14
C VAL A 204 -12.95 3.94 -0.28
N LYS A 205 -13.51 3.98 -1.50
CA LYS A 205 -14.81 4.60 -1.76
C LYS A 205 -15.95 3.97 -0.96
N SER A 206 -15.98 2.65 -0.80
CA SER A 206 -16.98 1.97 0.03
C SER A 206 -16.86 2.30 1.52
N GLY A 207 -15.69 2.77 1.97
CA GLY A 207 -15.46 3.19 3.35
C GLY A 207 -15.80 4.66 3.63
N LEU A 208 -16.25 5.44 2.64
CA LEU A 208 -16.62 6.84 2.84
C LEU A 208 -18.00 6.92 3.51
N LYS A 209 -18.04 7.55 4.69
CA LYS A 209 -19.27 7.69 5.50
C LYS A 209 -19.54 9.16 5.80
N THR A 210 -20.82 9.50 6.00
CA THR A 210 -21.18 10.80 6.58
C THR A 210 -21.02 10.67 8.10
N THR A 211 -20.12 11.46 8.68
CA THR A 211 -19.91 11.55 10.13
C THR A 211 -20.50 12.86 10.62
N CYS A 212 -21.13 12.86 11.78
CA CYS A 212 -21.77 14.05 12.35
C CYS A 212 -21.30 14.28 13.79
N LYS A 213 -21.12 15.55 14.16
CA LYS A 213 -20.95 15.99 15.54
C LYS A 213 -22.19 16.75 16.00
N CYS A 214 -22.68 16.42 17.19
CA CYS A 214 -23.84 17.06 17.80
C CYS A 214 -23.40 18.22 18.70
N HIS A 215 -24.16 19.32 18.65
CA HIS A 215 -23.83 20.60 19.28
C HIS A 215 -24.95 21.14 20.19
N GLY A 216 -25.99 20.36 20.46
CA GLY A 216 -27.09 20.79 21.32
C GLY A 216 -26.76 20.73 22.81
N VAL A 217 -27.57 21.43 23.62
CA VAL A 217 -27.47 21.46 25.09
C VAL A 217 -27.40 20.03 25.64
N SER A 218 -26.50 19.81 26.60
CA SER A 218 -26.25 18.50 27.23
C SER A 218 -25.92 17.35 26.25
N GLY A 219 -25.32 17.67 25.10
CA GLY A 219 -24.92 16.66 24.09
C GLY A 219 -26.05 16.25 23.14
N SER A 220 -27.18 16.96 23.14
CA SER A 220 -28.28 16.68 22.21
C SER A 220 -27.89 16.94 20.74
N CYS A 221 -28.55 16.24 19.81
CA CYS A 221 -28.30 16.32 18.37
C CYS A 221 -29.29 17.24 17.62
N ALA A 222 -30.00 18.13 18.33
CA ALA A 222 -30.94 19.07 17.74
C ALA A 222 -30.25 19.96 16.68
N VAL A 223 -29.02 20.39 16.99
CA VAL A 223 -28.09 20.98 16.02
C VAL A 223 -26.93 20.00 15.85
N ARG A 224 -26.59 19.68 14.61
CA ARG A 224 -25.45 18.83 14.28
C ARG A 224 -24.78 19.27 12.99
N THR A 225 -23.49 19.03 12.92
CA THR A 225 -22.69 19.34 11.73
C THR A 225 -22.11 18.05 11.19
N CYS A 226 -22.30 17.79 9.91
CA CYS A 226 -21.93 16.53 9.26
C CYS A 226 -20.94 16.76 8.12
N TRP A 227 -20.04 15.81 7.89
CA TRP A 227 -19.05 15.85 6.81
C TRP A 227 -18.75 14.44 6.29
N LYS A 228 -18.13 14.37 5.10
CA LYS A 228 -17.66 13.11 4.53
C LYS A 228 -16.33 12.73 5.17
N GLN A 229 -16.24 11.52 5.70
CA GLN A 229 -15.04 11.00 6.35
C GLN A 229 -14.77 9.58 5.90
N LEU A 230 -13.52 9.31 5.51
CA LEU A 230 -13.04 7.98 5.22
C LEU A 230 -12.91 7.16 6.50
N SER A 231 -13.35 5.91 6.44
CA SER A 231 -13.12 4.93 7.50
C SER A 231 -11.60 4.75 7.78
N PRO A 232 -11.23 4.25 8.98
CA PRO A 232 -9.86 3.86 9.26
C PRO A 232 -9.28 2.97 8.16
N PHE A 233 -8.02 3.19 7.77
CA PHE A 233 -7.44 2.46 6.64
C PHE A 233 -7.39 0.94 6.87
N HIS A 234 -7.29 0.54 8.14
CA HIS A 234 -7.36 -0.87 8.53
C HIS A 234 -8.63 -1.58 8.02
N ASP A 235 -9.78 -0.91 7.99
CA ASP A 235 -11.03 -1.49 7.46
C ASP A 235 -10.93 -1.75 5.96
N THR A 236 -10.25 -0.85 5.23
CA THR A 236 -9.97 -1.03 3.80
C THR A 236 -8.98 -2.18 3.58
N GLY A 237 -7.94 -2.28 4.41
CA GLY A 237 -6.99 -3.40 4.37
C GLY A 237 -7.66 -4.75 4.61
N ARG A 238 -8.56 -4.83 5.60
CA ARG A 238 -9.37 -6.03 5.90
C ARG A 238 -10.28 -6.41 4.74
N LEU A 239 -10.97 -5.43 4.15
CA LEU A 239 -11.80 -5.65 2.96
C LEU A 239 -10.96 -6.18 1.80
N LEU A 240 -9.80 -5.58 1.53
CA LEU A 240 -8.91 -6.05 0.46
C LEU A 240 -8.32 -7.42 0.75
N LYS A 241 -8.06 -7.77 2.02
CA LYS A 241 -7.58 -9.11 2.39
C LYS A 241 -8.67 -10.16 2.12
N TYR A 242 -9.92 -9.86 2.46
CA TYR A 242 -11.05 -10.71 2.08
C TYR A 242 -11.17 -10.89 0.55
N ARG A 243 -11.02 -9.80 -0.22
CA ARG A 243 -10.99 -9.89 -1.70
C ARG A 243 -9.80 -10.64 -2.25
N TYR A 244 -8.66 -10.58 -1.55
CA TYR A 244 -7.51 -11.41 -1.87
C TYR A 244 -7.90 -12.86 -1.64
N ASP A 245 -8.42 -13.26 -0.48
CA ASP A 245 -8.74 -14.66 -0.20
C ASP A 245 -9.68 -15.28 -1.26
N THR A 246 -10.66 -14.51 -1.77
CA THR A 246 -11.58 -14.92 -2.83
C THR A 246 -11.17 -14.48 -4.25
N ALA A 247 -9.91 -14.12 -4.49
CA ALA A 247 -9.46 -13.61 -5.79
C ALA A 247 -9.61 -14.65 -6.90
N VAL A 248 -9.83 -14.17 -8.13
CA VAL A 248 -10.19 -15.00 -9.27
C VAL A 248 -9.06 -15.03 -10.30
N ARG A 249 -8.66 -16.24 -10.72
CA ARG A 249 -7.77 -16.40 -11.88
C ARG A 249 -8.53 -16.03 -13.15
N VAL A 250 -7.94 -15.19 -14.00
CA VAL A 250 -8.54 -14.72 -15.25
C VAL A 250 -7.71 -15.08 -16.47
N LEU A 251 -8.38 -15.13 -17.62
CA LEU A 251 -7.80 -15.27 -18.94
C LEU A 251 -8.29 -14.13 -19.86
N SER A 252 -7.58 -13.87 -20.94
CA SER A 252 -8.04 -12.93 -21.98
C SER A 252 -9.03 -13.61 -22.91
N VAL A 253 -10.15 -12.93 -23.17
CA VAL A 253 -11.06 -13.26 -24.28
C VAL A 253 -11.11 -12.05 -25.19
N THR A 254 -10.92 -12.25 -26.50
CA THR A 254 -11.06 -11.17 -27.47
C THR A 254 -12.51 -11.12 -27.91
N ASN A 255 -13.16 -9.98 -27.71
CA ASN A 255 -14.51 -9.77 -28.19
C ASN A 255 -14.48 -9.67 -29.73
N ALA A 256 -15.14 -10.60 -30.42
CA ALA A 256 -15.14 -10.67 -31.88
C ALA A 256 -15.84 -9.47 -32.54
N ALA A 257 -16.74 -8.78 -31.83
CA ALA A 257 -17.49 -7.64 -32.35
C ALA A 257 -16.73 -6.31 -32.22
N THR A 258 -15.92 -6.13 -31.18
CA THR A 258 -15.21 -4.86 -30.91
C THR A 258 -13.69 -4.96 -31.13
N GLY A 259 -13.15 -6.18 -31.23
CA GLY A 259 -11.71 -6.43 -31.25
C GLY A 259 -11.01 -6.12 -29.91
N GLU A 260 -11.77 -5.83 -28.85
CA GLU A 260 -11.23 -5.48 -27.54
C GLU A 260 -10.95 -6.73 -26.70
N THR A 261 -9.89 -6.67 -25.89
CA THR A 261 -9.52 -7.75 -24.98
C THR A 261 -10.23 -7.57 -23.64
N GLU A 262 -11.07 -8.54 -23.28
CA GLU A 262 -11.83 -8.58 -22.04
C GLU A 262 -11.26 -9.63 -21.07
N LEU A 263 -11.44 -9.41 -19.77
CA LEU A 263 -11.04 -10.34 -18.71
C LEU A 263 -12.20 -11.30 -18.41
N ALA A 264 -11.97 -12.61 -18.57
CA ALA A 264 -12.95 -13.64 -18.27
C ALA A 264 -12.46 -14.61 -17.19
N SER A 265 -13.39 -15.15 -16.40
CA SER A 265 -13.10 -16.20 -15.43
C SER A 265 -13.32 -17.58 -16.05
N PRO A 266 -12.35 -18.52 -15.98
CA PRO A 266 -12.52 -19.86 -16.54
C PRO A 266 -13.58 -20.70 -15.82
N ARG A 267 -13.78 -20.46 -14.52
CA ARG A 267 -14.65 -21.28 -13.64
C ARG A 267 -16.10 -20.80 -13.61
N ARG A 268 -16.41 -19.65 -14.22
CA ARG A 268 -17.76 -19.10 -14.27
C ARG A 268 -18.15 -18.89 -15.72
N GLN A 269 -18.43 -19.99 -16.43
CA GLN A 269 -19.11 -19.90 -17.72
C GLN A 269 -20.44 -19.15 -17.51
N GLY A 270 -20.49 -17.89 -17.93
CA GLY A 270 -21.71 -17.06 -17.93
C GLY A 270 -21.88 -16.02 -16.81
N GLN A 271 -21.01 -15.93 -15.79
CA GLN A 271 -21.08 -14.81 -14.83
C GLN A 271 -19.95 -13.80 -15.04
N SER A 272 -20.33 -12.54 -15.32
CA SER A 272 -19.41 -11.42 -15.44
C SER A 272 -18.57 -11.25 -14.17
N LEU A 273 -17.26 -11.05 -14.35
CA LEU A 273 -16.33 -10.77 -13.26
C LEU A 273 -16.84 -9.57 -12.46
N ARG A 274 -17.05 -9.74 -11.15
CA ARG A 274 -17.45 -8.60 -10.33
C ARG A 274 -16.33 -7.59 -10.36
N THR A 275 -16.70 -6.34 -10.59
CA THR A 275 -15.71 -5.29 -10.62
C THR A 275 -14.90 -5.29 -9.31
N THR A 276 -15.48 -5.63 -8.16
CA THR A 276 -14.84 -5.57 -6.83
C THR A 276 -13.92 -6.75 -6.49
N ASP A 277 -13.85 -7.77 -7.34
CA ASP A 277 -12.99 -8.94 -7.09
C ASP A 277 -11.56 -8.64 -7.54
N LEU A 278 -10.56 -9.09 -6.77
CA LEU A 278 -9.17 -9.07 -7.22
C LEU A 278 -8.94 -10.18 -8.23
N VAL A 279 -8.07 -9.93 -9.21
CA VAL A 279 -7.77 -10.88 -10.28
C VAL A 279 -6.29 -11.08 -10.51
N TYR A 280 -5.92 -12.29 -10.94
CA TYR A 280 -4.54 -12.70 -11.17
C TYR A 280 -4.44 -13.63 -12.40
N LEU A 281 -3.24 -13.78 -12.98
CA LEU A 281 -3.02 -14.62 -14.17
C LEU A 281 -2.27 -15.92 -13.85
N GLU A 282 -1.44 -15.88 -12.81
CA GLU A 282 -0.46 -16.92 -12.50
C GLU A 282 -0.64 -17.43 -11.07
N ASP A 283 -0.53 -18.74 -10.88
CA ASP A 283 -0.58 -19.31 -9.55
C ASP A 283 0.66 -18.93 -8.74
N SER A 284 0.44 -18.62 -7.47
CA SER A 284 1.49 -18.18 -6.57
C SER A 284 2.50 -19.31 -6.32
N PRO A 285 3.81 -19.00 -6.27
CA PRO A 285 4.83 -20.00 -5.97
C PRO A 285 4.71 -20.47 -4.50
N SER A 286 5.38 -21.57 -4.17
CA SER A 286 5.53 -21.95 -2.77
C SER A 286 6.44 -20.95 -2.04
N PHE A 287 5.94 -20.38 -0.94
CA PHE A 287 6.69 -19.49 -0.06
C PHE A 287 7.32 -20.22 1.13
N CYS A 288 7.30 -21.55 1.15
CA CYS A 288 7.81 -22.35 2.26
C CYS A 288 9.35 -22.33 2.36
N ARG A 289 10.02 -22.36 1.20
CA ARG A 289 11.49 -22.37 1.08
C ARG A 289 11.98 -21.05 0.47
N PRO A 290 13.23 -20.64 0.74
CA PRO A 290 13.82 -19.48 0.11
C PRO A 290 13.76 -19.57 -1.42
N SER A 291 13.39 -18.45 -2.05
CA SER A 291 13.33 -18.30 -3.50
C SER A 291 13.55 -16.84 -3.89
N ARG A 292 13.61 -16.56 -5.19
CA ARG A 292 13.64 -15.17 -5.69
C ARG A 292 12.42 -14.32 -5.30
N TYR A 293 11.35 -14.93 -4.79
CA TYR A 293 10.09 -14.27 -4.44
C TYR A 293 9.89 -14.11 -2.92
N SER A 294 10.59 -14.88 -2.09
CA SER A 294 10.41 -14.89 -0.63
C SER A 294 11.62 -15.52 0.06
N PRO A 295 11.99 -15.06 1.27
CA PRO A 295 13.04 -15.68 2.07
C PRO A 295 12.65 -17.07 2.63
N GLY A 296 11.41 -17.53 2.47
CA GLY A 296 10.92 -18.78 3.07
C GLY A 296 10.34 -18.58 4.47
N THR A 297 9.93 -19.68 5.11
CA THR A 297 9.31 -19.65 6.45
C THR A 297 10.17 -20.16 7.59
N GLY A 298 11.42 -20.58 7.32
CA GLY A 298 12.37 -21.00 8.36
C GLY A 298 12.64 -19.87 9.37
N GLY A 299 12.68 -20.20 10.66
CA GLY A 299 12.95 -19.24 11.74
C GLY A 299 11.81 -18.26 12.05
N ARG A 300 10.67 -18.32 11.35
CA ARG A 300 9.55 -17.42 11.62
C ARG A 300 8.80 -17.83 12.88
N SER A 301 8.46 -16.83 13.71
CA SER A 301 7.56 -17.03 14.84
C SER A 301 6.16 -17.40 14.35
N CYS A 302 5.54 -18.35 15.03
CA CYS A 302 4.16 -18.77 14.79
C CYS A 302 3.43 -18.94 16.13
N ALA A 303 2.11 -19.12 16.04
CA ALA A 303 1.27 -19.43 17.20
C ALA A 303 0.76 -20.86 17.06
N LYS A 304 0.95 -21.67 18.11
CA LYS A 304 0.79 -23.13 18.12
C LYS A 304 -0.53 -23.58 17.49
N ASP A 305 -1.65 -23.05 17.98
CA ASP A 305 -2.99 -23.50 17.60
C ASP A 305 -3.60 -22.73 16.42
N THR A 306 -2.94 -21.68 15.92
CA THR A 306 -3.53 -20.79 14.91
C THR A 306 -2.74 -20.71 13.60
N SER A 307 -1.41 -20.75 13.64
CA SER A 307 -0.59 -20.49 12.45
C SER A 307 0.60 -21.43 12.25
N CYS A 308 1.07 -22.15 13.27
CA CYS A 308 2.26 -22.99 13.11
C CYS A 308 2.08 -24.10 12.07
N GLN A 309 0.90 -24.74 12.01
CA GLN A 309 0.62 -25.82 11.05
C GLN A 309 0.70 -25.34 9.60
N SER A 310 0.11 -24.18 9.29
CA SER A 310 0.09 -23.61 7.95
C SER A 310 1.44 -22.97 7.58
N LEU A 311 2.07 -22.25 8.53
CA LEU A 311 3.28 -21.47 8.31
C LEU A 311 4.55 -22.33 8.17
N CYS A 312 4.67 -23.38 8.98
CA CYS A 312 5.88 -24.20 9.03
C CYS A 312 5.93 -25.30 7.96
N CYS A 313 4.91 -25.39 7.11
CA CYS A 313 4.87 -26.27 5.94
C CYS A 313 5.23 -27.74 6.25
N GLY A 314 4.74 -28.26 7.38
CA GLY A 314 4.98 -29.64 7.80
C GLY A 314 6.36 -29.92 8.42
N ARG A 315 7.28 -28.95 8.48
CA ARG A 315 8.62 -29.13 9.10
C ARG A 315 8.60 -29.19 10.63
N GLY A 316 7.47 -28.86 11.25
CA GLY A 316 7.37 -28.64 12.69
C GLY A 316 7.96 -27.29 13.13
N TYR A 317 8.01 -27.09 14.43
CA TYR A 317 8.49 -25.87 15.08
C TYR A 317 9.33 -26.19 16.32
N ASN A 318 10.23 -25.29 16.68
CA ASN A 318 10.96 -25.30 17.94
C ASN A 318 10.16 -24.52 18.99
N THR A 319 10.25 -24.95 20.24
CA THR A 319 9.64 -24.29 21.39
C THR A 319 10.75 -23.78 22.31
N ALA A 320 10.65 -22.53 22.74
CA ALA A 320 11.58 -21.94 23.70
C ALA A 320 10.81 -21.06 24.69
N MET A 321 11.22 -21.07 25.96
CA MET A 321 10.73 -20.11 26.94
C MET A 321 11.44 -18.78 26.75
N ARG A 322 10.68 -17.68 26.72
CA ARG A 322 11.22 -16.33 26.64
C ARG A 322 10.64 -15.48 27.77
N LEU A 323 11.51 -14.79 28.49
CA LEU A 323 11.11 -13.75 29.43
C LEU A 323 10.74 -12.48 28.64
N THR A 324 9.48 -12.07 28.72
CA THR A 324 8.94 -10.89 28.06
C THR A 324 8.61 -9.84 29.11
N SER A 325 9.13 -8.63 28.93
CA SER A 325 8.84 -7.48 29.81
C SER A 325 7.52 -6.83 29.41
N LEU A 326 6.63 -6.60 30.35
CA LEU A 326 5.33 -5.96 30.12
C LEU A 326 5.00 -4.93 31.20
N SER A 327 4.25 -3.89 30.81
CA SER A 327 3.71 -2.91 31.76
C SER A 327 2.58 -3.54 32.57
N CYS A 328 2.70 -3.50 33.90
CA CYS A 328 1.75 -4.08 34.84
C CYS A 328 1.45 -3.09 35.97
N HIS A 329 0.40 -3.38 36.76
CA HIS A 329 0.01 -2.58 37.92
C HIS A 329 -0.08 -1.08 37.63
N CYS A 330 -0.66 -0.74 36.48
CA CYS A 330 -0.78 0.64 36.04
C CYS A 330 -1.80 1.40 36.90
N GLN A 331 -1.38 2.54 37.45
CA GLN A 331 -2.22 3.45 38.23
C GLN A 331 -2.29 4.80 37.53
N VAL A 332 -3.51 5.33 37.43
CA VAL A 332 -3.73 6.69 36.93
C VAL A 332 -3.50 7.65 38.08
N ARG A 333 -2.47 8.49 37.98
CA ARG A 333 -2.27 9.60 38.92
C ARG A 333 -3.30 10.69 38.59
N TRP A 334 -3.82 11.35 39.63
CA TRP A 334 -4.75 12.45 39.47
C TRP A 334 -4.12 13.53 38.56
N CYS A 335 -4.81 13.83 37.46
CA CYS A 335 -4.32 14.55 36.28
C CYS A 335 -3.36 13.77 35.35
N CYS A 336 -3.98 12.88 34.56
CA CYS A 336 -3.58 12.40 33.22
C CYS A 336 -2.25 11.63 33.05
N HIS A 337 -1.51 11.34 34.12
CA HIS A 337 -0.31 10.52 34.02
C HIS A 337 -0.60 9.07 34.43
N VAL A 338 -0.17 8.10 33.62
CA VAL A 338 -0.28 6.67 33.95
C VAL A 338 1.10 6.16 34.35
N GLU A 339 1.24 5.73 35.60
CA GLU A 339 2.44 5.06 36.09
C GLU A 339 2.22 3.56 36.10
N CYS A 340 3.07 2.82 35.40
CA CYS A 340 3.07 1.37 35.39
C CYS A 340 4.40 0.86 35.94
N GLN A 341 4.35 -0.29 36.60
CA GLN A 341 5.54 -1.06 36.93
C GLN A 341 5.95 -1.92 35.72
N THR A 342 7.21 -2.32 35.69
CA THR A 342 7.73 -3.27 34.70
C THR A 342 7.71 -4.67 35.31
N CYS A 343 6.84 -5.53 34.80
CA CYS A 343 6.80 -6.94 35.16
C CYS A 343 7.50 -7.80 34.11
N VAL A 344 8.00 -8.95 34.54
CA VAL A 344 8.53 -9.98 33.64
C VAL A 344 7.58 -11.16 33.65
N ARG A 345 7.23 -11.65 32.47
CA ARG A 345 6.41 -12.85 32.30
C ARG A 345 7.16 -13.84 31.41
N GLU A 346 7.14 -15.10 31.79
CA GLU A 346 7.62 -16.18 30.93
C GLU A 346 6.54 -16.55 29.90
N GLU A 347 6.94 -16.62 28.64
CA GLU A 347 6.06 -16.94 27.51
C GLU A 347 6.73 -17.99 26.62
N GLU A 348 5.95 -19.01 26.24
CA GLU A 348 6.38 -19.98 25.23
C GLU A 348 6.36 -19.36 23.83
N VAL A 349 7.50 -19.38 23.16
CA VAL A 349 7.66 -18.90 21.79
C VAL A 349 7.90 -20.08 20.86
N TYR A 350 7.13 -20.09 19.77
CA TYR A 350 7.18 -21.13 18.75
C TYR A 350 7.79 -20.58 17.46
N THR A 351 8.80 -21.26 16.92
CA THR A 351 9.50 -20.84 15.69
C THR A 351 9.59 -21.97 14.69
N CYS A 352 9.27 -21.73 13.42
CA CYS A 352 9.33 -22.76 12.40
C CYS A 352 10.76 -23.29 12.21
N LYS A 353 10.91 -24.61 12.13
CA LYS A 353 12.22 -25.23 11.88
C LYS A 353 12.78 -24.82 10.51
N ASN A 354 14.09 -24.68 10.46
CA ASN A 354 14.82 -24.48 9.21
C ASN A 354 14.72 -25.74 8.32
N ALA A 355 14.91 -25.55 7.03
CA ALA A 355 14.82 -26.62 6.04
C ALA A 355 16.11 -27.43 5.98
#